data_AF-A0A920W2N4-F1
#
_entry.id   AF-A0A920W2N4-F1
#
_cell.length_a   1.000
_cell.length_b   1.000
_cell.length_c   1.000
_cell.angle_alpha   90.00
_cell.angle_beta   90.00
_cell.angle_gamma   90.00
#
_symmetry.space_group_name_H-M   'P 1'
#
loop_
_entity.id
_entity.type
_entity.pdbx_description
1 polymer ?
#
loop_
_entity_poly.entity_id
_entity_poly.type
_entity_poly.pdbx_seq_one_letter_code
_entity_poly.pdbx_strand_id
1 'polypeptide(L)'
;MSLLEWNGRTNLLGIQKEAKVFIQDGNNETQSHTLKYSEMFQEKTAKQISEAHEALKEIESKLETITDFGERALKTGEGPAAIQIASQASCLAHLVDIVPSPQKGFDAAMKILKSGSCYESLMKMIGFLKA
;
A
#
# COMPACT_ATOMS: atom_id res chain seq x y z
N MET A 1 -18.78 11.36 7.36
CA MET A 1 -18.32 10.04 7.83
C MET A 1 -18.32 9.13 6.63
N SER A 2 -17.16 8.93 6.01
CA SER A 2 -17.02 8.10 4.82
C SER A 2 -17.09 6.63 5.21
N LEU A 3 -18.13 5.94 4.74
CA LEU A 3 -18.21 4.48 4.80
C LEU A 3 -17.32 3.91 3.70
N LEU A 4 -16.04 3.69 4.01
CA LEU A 4 -15.13 2.93 3.18
C LEU A 4 -15.48 1.43 3.33
N GLU A 5 -16.42 0.94 2.53
CA GLU A 5 -16.58 -0.51 2.36
C GLU A 5 -15.47 -1.03 1.45
N TRP A 6 -14.37 -1.47 2.07
CA TRP A 6 -13.27 -2.13 1.39
C TRP A 6 -13.60 -3.62 1.21
N ASN A 7 -14.26 -3.98 0.11
CA ASN A 7 -14.57 -5.37 -0.23
C ASN A 7 -13.40 -6.11 -0.93
N GLY A 8 -12.19 -5.54 -0.90
CA GLY A 8 -10.96 -6.16 -1.36
C GLY A 8 -10.18 -6.74 -0.19
N ARG A 9 -10.10 -8.08 -0.08
CA ARG A 9 -9.14 -8.74 0.82
C ARG A 9 -7.71 -8.55 0.32
N THR A 10 -7.16 -7.34 0.35
CA THR A 10 -5.71 -7.14 0.25
C THR A 10 -5.13 -7.22 1.66
N ASN A 11 -5.17 -8.43 2.21
CA ASN A 11 -4.19 -8.81 3.23
C ASN A 11 -2.80 -8.84 2.55
N LEU A 12 -1.73 -8.69 3.33
CA LEU A 12 -0.34 -8.93 2.92
C LEU A 12 -0.09 -10.34 2.33
N LEU A 13 -1.15 -11.14 2.12
CA LEU A 13 -1.23 -12.57 1.89
C LEU A 13 -2.19 -12.94 0.74
N GLY A 14 -2.27 -12.14 -0.32
CA GLY A 14 -2.46 -12.80 -1.63
C GLY A 14 -3.81 -12.74 -2.35
N ILE A 15 -4.87 -12.05 -1.90
CA ILE A 15 -6.15 -12.07 -2.66
C ILE A 15 -6.31 -10.81 -3.54
N GLN A 16 -5.95 -10.95 -4.81
CA GLN A 16 -6.25 -9.96 -5.86
C GLN A 16 -7.65 -10.27 -6.43
N LYS A 17 -8.70 -9.79 -5.77
CA LYS A 17 -9.98 -9.54 -6.45
C LYS A 17 -10.02 -8.05 -6.78
N GLU A 18 -10.53 -7.70 -7.95
CA GLU A 18 -10.81 -6.31 -8.29
C GLU A 18 -11.61 -5.68 -7.15
N ALA A 19 -10.97 -4.75 -6.45
CA ALA A 19 -11.60 -4.08 -5.32
C ALA A 19 -12.40 -2.90 -5.89
N LYS A 20 -13.67 -2.80 -5.50
CA LYS A 20 -14.46 -1.58 -5.70
C LYS A 20 -14.43 -0.78 -4.42
N VAL A 21 -14.12 0.50 -4.54
CA VAL A 21 -14.20 1.46 -3.43
C VAL A 21 -15.38 2.36 -3.70
N PHE A 22 -16.24 2.49 -2.70
CA PHE A 22 -17.36 3.42 -2.69
C PHE A 22 -16.99 4.59 -1.78
N ILE A 23 -17.02 5.81 -2.32
CA ILE A 23 -16.70 7.04 -1.57
C ILE A 23 -17.97 7.87 -1.50
N GLN A 24 -18.41 8.16 -0.27
CA GLN A 24 -19.50 9.09 0.01
C GLN A 24 -18.96 10.25 0.83
N ASP A 25 -18.99 11.45 0.23
CA ASP A 25 -18.61 12.69 0.89
C ASP A 25 -19.85 13.49 1.31
N GLY A 26 -20.16 13.47 2.61
CA GLY A 26 -21.34 14.13 3.16
C GLY A 26 -22.65 13.65 2.51
N ASN A 27 -23.39 14.59 1.92
CA ASN A 27 -24.64 14.32 1.22
C ASN A 27 -24.47 14.16 -0.31
N ASN A 28 -23.24 14.10 -0.81
CA ASN A 28 -22.98 13.89 -2.22
C ASN A 28 -23.32 12.45 -2.63
N GLU A 29 -23.55 12.24 -3.93
CA GLU A 29 -23.75 10.91 -4.49
C GLU A 29 -22.52 10.03 -4.25
N THR A 30 -22.76 8.77 -3.91
CA THR A 30 -21.71 7.77 -3.71
C THR A 30 -20.99 7.49 -5.03
N GLN A 31 -19.69 7.74 -5.07
CA GLN A 31 -18.84 7.45 -6.22
C GLN A 31 -18.27 6.04 -6.12
N SER A 32 -18.27 5.29 -7.23
CA SER A 32 -17.68 3.95 -7.31
C SER A 32 -16.40 3.98 -8.12
N HIS A 33 -15.28 3.59 -7.50
CA HIS A 33 -13.98 3.46 -8.15
C HIS A 33 -13.57 1.99 -8.20
N THR A 34 -13.22 1.49 -9.38
CA THR A 34 -12.64 0.15 -9.53
C THR A 34 -11.13 0.25 -9.43
N LEU A 35 -10.52 -0.52 -8.53
CA LEU A 35 -9.08 -0.55 -8.33
C LEU A 35 -8.46 -1.63 -9.23
N LYS A 36 -8.11 -1.24 -10.46
CA LYS A 36 -7.37 -2.08 -11.42
C LYS A 36 -5.96 -1.55 -11.58
N TYR A 37 -4.96 -2.28 -11.09
CA TYR A 37 -3.56 -1.84 -11.15
C TYR A 37 -3.06 -1.58 -12.58
N SER A 38 -3.51 -2.35 -13.56
CA SER A 38 -3.18 -2.14 -14.98
C SER A 38 -3.69 -0.82 -15.55
N GLU A 39 -4.70 -0.22 -14.93
CA GLU A 39 -5.29 1.07 -15.33
C GLU A 39 -4.78 2.22 -14.44
N MET A 40 -4.42 1.92 -13.18
CA MET A 40 -3.98 2.89 -12.18
C MET A 40 -2.49 3.22 -12.25
N PHE A 41 -1.68 2.29 -12.75
CA PHE A 41 -0.22 2.41 -12.80
C PHE A 41 0.30 2.27 -14.22
N GLN A 42 1.48 2.81 -14.46
CA GLN A 42 2.24 2.50 -15.67
C GLN A 42 2.54 1.00 -15.73
N GLU A 43 2.59 0.45 -16.94
CA GLU A 43 2.79 -0.99 -17.17
C GLU A 43 3.94 -1.59 -16.36
N LYS A 44 5.09 -0.90 -16.34
CA LYS A 44 6.27 -1.31 -15.56
C LYS A 44 5.96 -1.41 -14.06
N THR A 45 5.28 -0.42 -13.50
CA THR A 45 4.91 -0.39 -12.07
C THR A 45 3.85 -1.43 -11.76
N ALA A 46 2.83 -1.58 -12.61
CA ALA A 46 1.82 -2.62 -12.47
C ALA A 46 2.45 -4.03 -12.47
N LYS A 47 3.41 -4.28 -13.37
CA LYS A 47 4.17 -5.53 -13.41
C LYS A 47 4.99 -5.75 -12.12
N GLN A 48 5.70 -4.74 -11.65
CA GLN A 48 6.45 -4.82 -10.38
C GLN A 48 5.55 -5.15 -9.18
N ILE A 49 4.36 -4.54 -9.11
CA ILE A 49 3.38 -4.81 -8.05
C ILE A 49 2.88 -6.26 -8.15
N SER A 50 2.60 -6.74 -9.36
CA SER A 50 2.18 -8.13 -9.57
C SER A 50 3.28 -9.13 -9.17
N GLU A 51 4.52 -8.90 -9.59
CA GLU A 51 5.65 -9.78 -9.26
C GLU A 51 5.94 -9.79 -7.75
N ALA A 52 5.89 -8.62 -7.11
CA ALA A 52 6.06 -8.51 -5.67
C ALA A 52 4.94 -9.25 -4.90
N HIS A 53 3.72 -9.22 -5.43
CA HIS A 53 2.58 -9.94 -4.83
C HIS A 53 2.79 -11.46 -4.89
N GLU A 54 3.16 -11.99 -6.06
CA GLU A 54 3.43 -13.43 -6.20
C GLU A 54 4.60 -13.85 -5.31
N ALA A 55 5.68 -13.07 -5.25
CA ALA A 55 6.82 -13.35 -4.39
C ALA A 55 6.44 -13.43 -2.89
N LEU A 56 5.47 -12.64 -2.43
CA LEU A 56 5.01 -12.70 -1.03
C LEU A 56 4.12 -13.91 -0.73
N LYS A 57 3.41 -14.47 -1.73
CA LYS A 57 2.57 -15.66 -1.51
C LYS A 57 3.39 -16.90 -1.20
N GLU A 58 4.60 -16.98 -1.75
CA GLU A 58 5.51 -18.12 -1.53
C GLU A 58 6.19 -18.07 -0.16
N ILE A 59 6.08 -16.95 0.55
CA ILE A 59 6.71 -16.76 1.87
C ILE A 59 5.83 -17.37 2.96
N GLU A 60 6.46 -18.18 3.80
CA GLU A 60 5.83 -18.73 4.99
C GLU A 60 5.38 -17.60 5.94
N SER A 61 4.10 -17.59 6.28
CA SER A 61 3.45 -16.53 7.07
C SER A 61 3.75 -16.62 8.58
N LYS A 62 5.01 -16.83 8.94
CA LYS A 62 5.49 -16.77 10.34
C LYS A 62 5.71 -15.32 10.75
N LEU A 63 5.46 -15.04 12.04
CA LEU A 63 5.60 -13.69 12.60
C LEU A 63 7.01 -13.11 12.38
N GLU A 64 8.05 -13.90 12.64
CA GLU A 64 9.45 -13.48 12.47
C GLU A 64 9.73 -13.09 11.02
N THR A 65 9.30 -13.91 10.06
CA THR A 65 9.44 -13.64 8.63
C THR A 65 8.71 -12.37 8.23
N ILE A 66 7.44 -12.21 8.61
CA ILE A 66 6.66 -11.01 8.27
C ILE A 66 7.32 -9.75 8.86
N THR A 67 7.84 -9.84 10.08
CA THR A 67 8.51 -8.72 10.76
C THR A 67 9.80 -8.34 10.05
N ASP A 68 10.64 -9.30 9.68
CA ASP A 68 11.90 -9.05 8.96
C ASP A 68 11.65 -8.37 7.61
N PHE A 69 10.69 -8.86 6.82
CA PHE A 69 10.35 -8.25 5.54
C PHE A 69 9.79 -6.83 5.68
N GLY A 70 8.91 -6.61 6.67
CA GLY A 70 8.37 -5.28 6.96
C GLY A 70 9.46 -4.32 7.42
N GLU A 71 10.31 -4.74 8.34
CA GLU A 71 11.41 -3.92 8.86
C GLU A 71 12.42 -3.58 7.77
N ARG A 72 12.83 -4.56 6.95
CA ARG A 72 13.71 -4.33 5.80
C ARG A 72 13.09 -3.34 4.83
N ALA A 73 11.82 -3.52 4.48
CA ALA A 73 11.12 -2.61 3.58
C ALA A 73 11.12 -1.16 4.10
N LEU A 74 10.89 -0.96 5.40
CA LEU A 74 10.85 0.38 5.99
C LEU A 74 12.24 1.01 6.16
N LYS A 75 13.29 0.20 6.37
CA LYS A 75 14.67 0.67 6.53
C LYS A 75 15.37 0.96 5.21
N THR A 76 15.16 0.13 4.19
CA THR A 76 15.96 0.20 2.95
C THR A 76 15.12 0.43 1.71
N GLY A 77 13.79 0.28 1.80
CA GLY A 77 12.91 0.36 0.63
C GLY A 77 13.12 -0.78 -0.37
N GLU A 78 13.67 -1.91 0.10
CA GLU A 78 13.95 -3.08 -0.71
C GLU A 78 12.95 -4.21 -0.50
N GLY A 79 12.94 -5.13 -1.45
CA GLY A 79 12.16 -6.36 -1.39
C GLY A 79 10.70 -6.18 -1.78
N PRO A 80 9.97 -7.30 -1.91
CA PRO A 80 8.59 -7.28 -2.40
C PRO A 80 7.63 -6.58 -1.42
N ALA A 81 7.94 -6.59 -0.12
CA ALA A 81 7.16 -5.86 0.89
C ALA A 81 7.20 -4.33 0.66
N ALA A 82 8.34 -3.76 0.26
CA ALA A 82 8.43 -2.31 -0.02
C ALA A 82 7.53 -1.91 -1.20
N ILE A 83 7.50 -2.73 -2.26
CA ILE A 83 6.64 -2.50 -3.43
C ILE A 83 5.16 -2.56 -3.05
N GLN A 84 4.75 -3.53 -2.23
CA GLN A 84 3.37 -3.62 -1.77
C GLN A 84 2.98 -2.46 -0.85
N ILE A 85 3.84 -2.07 0.09
CA ILE A 85 3.61 -0.91 0.96
C ILE A 85 3.43 0.35 0.12
N ALA A 86 4.31 0.59 -0.86
CA ALA A 86 4.20 1.74 -1.74
C ALA A 86 2.91 1.73 -2.57
N SER A 87 2.53 0.57 -3.13
CA SER A 87 1.28 0.40 -3.88
C SER A 87 0.07 0.75 -3.01
N GLN A 88 -0.03 0.17 -1.82
CA GLN A 88 -1.16 0.40 -0.91
C GLN A 88 -1.22 1.85 -0.42
N ALA A 89 -0.07 2.42 -0.01
CA ALA A 89 0.01 3.81 0.42
C ALA A 89 -0.40 4.76 -0.71
N SER A 90 0.02 4.49 -1.94
CA SER A 90 -0.32 5.31 -3.11
C SER A 90 -1.80 5.26 -3.47
N CYS A 91 -2.41 4.07 -3.43
CA CYS A 91 -3.84 3.91 -3.66
C CYS A 91 -4.63 4.67 -2.60
N LEU A 92 -4.29 4.49 -1.32
CA LEU A 92 -4.96 5.18 -0.22
C LEU A 92 -4.82 6.68 -0.34
N ALA A 93 -3.60 7.18 -0.55
CA ALA A 93 -3.33 8.61 -0.68
C ALA A 93 -4.08 9.24 -1.87
N HIS A 94 -4.25 8.49 -2.96
CA HIS A 94 -5.01 8.96 -4.11
C HIS A 94 -6.52 9.01 -3.81
N LEU A 95 -7.05 7.97 -3.16
CA LEU A 95 -8.48 7.90 -2.80
C LEU A 95 -8.93 8.98 -1.81
N VAL A 96 -8.00 9.56 -1.05
CA VAL A 96 -8.27 10.65 -0.10
C VAL A 96 -7.70 12.00 -0.58
N ASP A 97 -7.47 12.13 -1.89
CA ASP A 97 -7.05 13.37 -2.57
C ASP A 97 -5.73 13.99 -2.08
N ILE A 98 -4.87 13.22 -1.40
CA ILE A 98 -3.51 13.67 -1.01
C ILE A 98 -2.58 13.71 -2.22
N VAL A 99 -2.71 12.75 -3.14
CA VAL A 99 -1.90 12.68 -4.36
C VAL A 99 -2.76 12.63 -5.62
N PRO A 100 -2.32 13.30 -6.70
CA PRO A 100 -3.14 13.45 -7.91
C PRO A 100 -3.27 12.17 -8.74
N SER A 101 -2.42 11.16 -8.52
CA SER A 101 -2.57 9.84 -9.14
C SER A 101 -1.87 8.75 -8.32
N PRO A 102 -2.31 7.48 -8.44
CA PRO A 102 -1.64 6.36 -7.80
C PRO A 102 -0.18 6.25 -8.22
N GLN A 103 0.15 6.41 -9.51
CA GLN A 103 1.55 6.38 -9.97
C GLN A 103 2.43 7.41 -9.25
N LYS A 104 1.99 8.67 -9.15
CA LYS A 104 2.75 9.71 -8.44
C LYS A 104 2.88 9.40 -6.95
N GLY A 105 1.83 8.84 -6.33
CA GLY A 105 1.89 8.35 -4.96
C GLY A 105 2.89 7.22 -4.78
N PHE A 106 2.96 6.29 -5.73
CA PHE A 106 3.87 5.15 -5.69
C PHE A 106 5.32 5.60 -5.80
N ASP A 107 5.62 6.48 -6.75
CA ASP A 107 6.96 7.03 -6.94
C ASP A 107 7.43 7.79 -5.69
N ALA A 108 6.54 8.58 -5.08
CA ALA A 108 6.80 9.28 -3.83
C ALA A 108 7.02 8.31 -2.65
N ALA A 109 6.15 7.32 -2.49
CA ALA A 109 6.25 6.32 -1.44
C ALA A 109 7.55 5.51 -1.55
N MET A 110 7.93 5.09 -2.76
CA MET A 110 9.19 4.39 -2.99
C MET A 110 10.41 5.27 -2.67
N LYS A 111 10.36 6.57 -2.95
CA LYS A 111 11.43 7.50 -2.57
C LYS A 111 11.57 7.61 -1.05
N ILE A 112 10.45 7.68 -0.33
CA ILE A 112 10.45 7.74 1.14
C ILE A 112 10.97 6.43 1.73
N LEU A 113 10.48 5.27 1.26
CA LEU A 113 10.95 3.96 1.72
C LEU A 113 12.47 3.79 1.52
N LYS A 114 12.98 4.17 0.35
CA LYS A 114 14.42 4.12 0.05
C LYS A 114 15.28 5.07 0.87
N SER A 115 14.69 6.10 1.48
CA SER A 115 15.42 7.00 2.39
C SER A 115 15.60 6.42 3.79
N GLY A 116 14.88 5.34 4.16
CA GLY A 116 14.87 4.76 5.50
C GLY A 116 14.09 5.57 6.55
N SER A 117 13.62 6.77 6.22
CA SER A 117 12.88 7.64 7.16
C SER A 117 11.55 7.06 7.65
N CYS A 118 10.96 6.12 6.90
CA CYS A 118 9.75 5.39 7.29
C CYS A 118 9.97 4.62 8.60
N TYR A 119 11.09 3.91 8.74
CA TYR A 119 11.39 3.14 9.95
C TYR A 119 11.56 4.05 11.17
N GLU A 120 12.32 5.13 11.03
CA GLU A 120 12.54 6.09 12.12
C GLU A 120 11.23 6.72 12.61
N SER A 121 10.36 7.08 11.67
CA SER A 121 9.04 7.65 11.96
C SER A 121 8.15 6.65 12.71
N LEU A 122 8.15 5.38 12.28
CA LEU A 122 7.42 4.32 12.97
C LEU A 122 7.94 4.11 14.40
N MET A 123 9.26 4.04 14.59
CA MET A 123 9.84 3.83 15.92
C MET A 123 9.56 5.01 16.86
N LYS A 124 9.59 6.25 16.35
CA LYS A 124 9.19 7.44 17.11
C LYS A 124 7.72 7.38 17.53
N MET A 125 6.83 6.97 16.62
CA MET A 125 5.40 6.79 16.93
C MET A 125 5.18 5.71 17.98
N ILE A 126 5.86 4.56 17.86
CA ILE A 126 5.79 3.48 18.85
C ILE A 126 6.30 3.95 20.22
N GLY A 127 7.38 4.72 20.25
CA GLY A 127 7.90 5.32 21.48
C GLY A 127 6.89 6.25 22.15
N PHE A 128 6.21 7.09 21.36
CA PHE A 128 5.15 7.96 21.86
C PHE A 128 3.94 7.19 22.40
N LEU A 129 3.52 6.11 21.74
CA LEU A 129 2.37 5.31 22.16
C LEU A 129 2.62 4.44 23.40
N LYS A 130 3.89 4.20 23.73
CA LYS A 130 4.30 3.45 24.93
C LYS A 130 4.58 4.34 26.14
N ALA A 131 4.60 5.66 25.95
CA ALA A 131 4.78 6.66 27.01
C ALA A 131 3.43 7.01 27.65
#